data_AF-A0A2M7RXU3-F1
#
_entry.id   AF-A0A2M7RXU3-F1
#
_cell.length_a   1.000
_cell.length_b   1.000
_cell.length_c   1.000
_cell.angle_alpha   90.00
_cell.angle_beta   90.00
_cell.angle_gamma   90.00
#
_symmetry.space_group_name_H-M   'P 1'
#
loop_
_entity.id
_entity.type
_entity.pdbx_description
1 polymer ?
#
loop_
_entity_poly.entity_id
_entity_poly.type
_entity_poly.pdbx_seq_one_letter_code
_entity_poly.pdbx_strand_id
1 'polypeptide(L)'
;MSSIIFHQEDISFRLKNIKKIKSWIEKSIALERGIVGDLNYIFCSDTYLHKINLEYLKHDTLTDIITFDYSEKKQISGDIFISIDRIKENAPKFNQSTDIELNRVLIHGVLHLLGYKDKTPKEKETMRAKEDFYLTLLS
;
A
#
# COMPACT_ATOMS: atom_id res chain seq x y z
N MET A 1 11.35 14.81 10.70
CA MET A 1 10.15 15.12 9.87
C MET A 1 9.73 13.81 9.26
N SER A 2 8.49 13.37 9.46
CA SER A 2 7.93 12.19 8.80
C SER A 2 7.69 12.52 7.32
N SER A 3 8.21 11.70 6.42
CA SER A 3 8.17 11.97 4.97
C SER A 3 7.33 10.91 4.28
N ILE A 4 6.01 11.03 4.35
CA ILE A 4 5.15 10.28 3.43
C ILE A 4 5.14 11.02 2.10
N ILE A 5 5.71 10.42 1.06
CA ILE A 5 5.82 11.01 -0.27
C ILE A 5 5.08 10.14 -1.28
N PHE A 6 4.38 10.79 -2.21
CA PHE A 6 3.68 10.12 -3.31
C PHE A 6 4.35 10.50 -4.62
N HIS A 7 4.78 9.49 -5.35
CA HIS A 7 5.41 9.56 -6.66
C HIS A 7 4.53 8.86 -7.69
N GLN A 8 4.76 9.18 -8.95
CA GLN A 8 4.18 8.45 -10.07
C GLN A 8 5.31 8.17 -11.06
N GLU A 9 5.30 6.97 -11.61
CA GLU A 9 6.20 6.55 -12.69
C GLU A 9 5.34 6.07 -13.85
N ASP A 10 5.78 6.32 -15.08
CA ASP A 10 5.20 5.86 -16.35
C ASP A 10 3.68 6.06 -16.62
N ILE A 11 2.95 6.67 -15.68
CA ILE A 11 1.52 6.99 -15.77
C ILE A 11 1.23 8.44 -15.40
N SER A 12 0.07 8.93 -15.86
CA SER A 12 -0.54 10.17 -15.36
C SER A 12 -1.64 9.83 -14.36
N PHE A 13 -1.33 9.85 -13.06
CA PHE A 13 -2.28 9.54 -12.00
C PHE A 13 -2.30 10.64 -10.93
N ARG A 14 -3.51 11.10 -10.57
CA ARG A 14 -3.67 12.12 -9.54
C ARG A 14 -4.39 11.54 -8.33
N LEU A 15 -3.64 11.33 -7.26
CA LEU A 15 -4.20 10.99 -5.96
C LEU A 15 -5.03 12.16 -5.41
N LYS A 16 -6.30 11.91 -5.10
CA LYS A 16 -7.18 12.89 -4.46
C LYS A 16 -6.94 12.91 -2.96
N ASN A 17 -7.25 14.04 -2.30
CA ASN A 17 -7.24 14.15 -0.83
C ASN A 17 -5.91 13.75 -0.16
N ILE A 18 -4.77 14.04 -0.79
CA ILE A 18 -3.42 13.70 -0.29
C ILE A 18 -3.23 13.99 1.19
N LYS A 19 -3.65 15.17 1.67
CA LYS A 19 -3.54 15.55 3.10
C LYS A 19 -4.32 14.60 4.02
N LYS A 20 -5.53 14.21 3.63
CA LYS A 20 -6.38 13.28 4.38
C LYS A 20 -5.73 11.90 4.44
N ILE A 21 -5.24 11.41 3.30
CA ILE A 21 -4.58 10.10 3.18
C ILE A 21 -3.30 10.06 4.01
N LYS A 22 -2.44 11.10 3.95
CA LYS A 22 -1.24 11.17 4.81
C LYS A 22 -1.61 11.07 6.29
N SER A 23 -2.52 11.92 6.75
CA SER A 23 -2.93 11.91 8.16
C SER A 23 -3.54 10.57 8.58
N TRP A 24 -4.30 9.93 7.69
CA TRP A 24 -4.86 8.61 7.92
C TRP A 24 -3.79 7.52 8.05
N ILE A 25 -2.78 7.50 7.16
CA ILE A 25 -1.65 6.56 7.26
C ILE A 25 -0.88 6.78 8.56
N GLU A 26 -0.56 8.03 8.89
CA GLU A 26 0.16 8.38 10.12
C GLU A 26 -0.60 7.89 11.37
N LYS A 27 -1.91 8.13 11.41
CA LYS A 27 -2.77 7.64 12.51
C LYS A 27 -2.80 6.12 12.57
N SER A 28 -2.87 5.44 11.42
CA SER A 28 -2.92 3.98 11.36
C SER A 28 -1.63 3.36 11.92
N ILE A 29 -0.47 3.91 11.54
CA ILE A 29 0.84 3.50 12.08
C ILE A 29 0.92 3.76 13.59
N ALA A 30 0.47 4.93 14.05
CA ALA A 30 0.48 5.28 15.46
C ALA A 30 -0.42 4.36 16.31
N LEU A 31 -1.58 3.94 15.80
CA LEU A 31 -2.49 3.01 16.47
C LEU A 31 -1.84 1.62 16.68
N GLU A 32 -1.00 1.19 15.75
CA GLU A 32 -0.20 -0.04 15.85
C GLU A 32 1.11 0.16 16.64
N ARG A 33 1.26 1.30 17.34
CA ARG A 33 2.44 1.67 18.14
C ARG A 33 3.74 1.81 17.33
N GLY A 34 3.61 2.01 16.01
CA GLY A 34 4.70 2.39 15.13
C GLY A 34 4.96 3.90 15.14
N ILE A 35 6.13 4.30 14.66
CA ILE A 35 6.54 5.68 14.42
C ILE A 35 6.68 5.82 12.90
N VAL A 36 6.08 6.86 12.34
CA VAL A 36 6.14 7.11 10.89
C VAL A 36 7.56 7.53 10.53
N GLY A 37 8.22 6.76 9.67
CA GLY A 37 9.51 7.08 9.07
C GLY A 37 9.35 7.65 7.66
N ASP A 38 10.20 7.17 6.74
CA ASP A 38 10.19 7.57 5.33
C ASP A 38 9.41 6.53 4.52
N LEU A 39 8.22 6.94 4.06
CA LEU A 39 7.32 6.10 3.27
C LEU A 39 7.16 6.69 1.89
N ASN A 40 7.64 5.99 0.87
CA ASN A 40 7.47 6.39 -0.51
C ASN A 40 6.42 5.50 -1.16
N TYR A 41 5.39 6.13 -1.73
CA TYR A 41 4.39 5.45 -2.53
C TYR A 41 4.62 5.77 -4.00
N ILE A 42 4.84 4.75 -4.82
CA ILE A 42 5.13 4.90 -6.25
C ILE A 42 3.97 4.30 -7.04
N PHE A 43 3.14 5.16 -7.61
CA PHE A 43 2.04 4.75 -8.48
C PHE A 43 2.57 4.53 -9.90
N CYS A 44 2.34 3.35 -10.47
CA CYS A 44 2.89 2.97 -11.77
C CYS A 44 1.91 2.11 -12.57
N SER A 45 2.27 1.79 -13.81
CA SER A 45 1.55 0.84 -14.66
C SER A 45 1.84 -0.60 -14.25
N ASP A 46 1.01 -1.54 -14.72
CA ASP A 46 1.28 -2.97 -14.60
C ASP A 46 2.62 -3.36 -15.22
N THR A 47 2.98 -2.73 -16.34
CA THR A 47 4.21 -3.07 -17.08
C THR A 47 5.46 -2.65 -16.30
N TYR A 48 5.42 -1.51 -15.62
CA TYR A 48 6.51 -1.06 -14.76
C TYR A 48 6.62 -1.93 -13.52
N LEU A 49 5.49 -2.21 -12.84
CA LEU A 49 5.51 -3.03 -11.64
C LEU A 49 6.00 -4.47 -11.93
N HIS A 50 5.62 -5.03 -13.07
CA HIS A 50 6.14 -6.31 -13.54
C HIS A 50 7.66 -6.29 -13.71
N LYS A 51 8.22 -5.23 -14.31
CA LYS A 51 9.68 -5.10 -14.46
C LYS A 51 10.35 -5.10 -13.10
N ILE A 52 9.83 -4.34 -12.13
CA ILE A 52 10.33 -4.33 -10.75
C ILE A 52 10.25 -5.73 -10.12
N ASN A 53 9.14 -6.44 -10.28
CA ASN A 53 8.96 -7.80 -9.76
C ASN A 53 10.00 -8.78 -10.32
N LEU A 54 10.29 -8.66 -11.62
CA LEU A 54 11.27 -9.51 -12.29
C LEU A 54 12.71 -9.15 -11.90
N GLU A 55 13.06 -7.86 -11.92
CA GLU A 55 14.42 -7.38 -11.68
C GLU A 55 14.86 -7.58 -10.22
N TYR A 56 13.99 -7.27 -9.26
CA TYR A 56 14.35 -7.26 -7.84
C TYR A 56 13.89 -8.51 -7.08
N LEU A 57 12.77 -9.12 -7.45
CA LEU A 57 12.21 -10.29 -6.75
C LEU A 57 12.33 -11.60 -7.55
N LYS A 58 12.75 -11.54 -8.83
CA LYS A 58 12.84 -12.69 -9.74
C LYS A 58 11.50 -13.44 -9.89
N HIS A 59 10.40 -12.72 -9.77
CA HIS A 59 9.06 -13.27 -9.95
C HIS A 59 8.44 -12.73 -11.25
N ASP A 60 8.07 -13.66 -12.13
CA ASP A 60 7.45 -13.37 -13.42
C ASP A 60 5.91 -13.42 -13.30
N THR A 61 5.36 -12.53 -12.46
CA THR A 61 3.92 -12.48 -12.18
C THR A 61 3.43 -11.04 -12.04
N LEU A 62 2.23 -10.76 -12.52
CA LEU A 62 1.54 -9.50 -12.27
C LEU A 62 1.02 -9.46 -10.82
N THR A 63 1.22 -8.34 -10.15
CA THR A 63 0.73 -8.05 -8.79
C THR A 63 0.20 -6.63 -8.73
N ASP A 64 -0.60 -6.30 -7.72
CA ASP A 64 -1.09 -4.94 -7.45
C ASP A 64 -0.12 -4.12 -6.60
N ILE A 65 0.73 -4.77 -5.81
CA ILE A 65 1.63 -4.10 -4.87
C ILE A 65 2.96 -4.82 -4.71
N ILE A 66 4.04 -4.05 -4.62
CA ILE A 66 5.36 -4.51 -4.16
C ILE A 66 5.82 -3.58 -3.05
N THR A 67 6.20 -4.15 -1.92
CA THR A 67 6.69 -3.40 -0.76
C THR A 67 8.13 -3.79 -0.47
N PHE A 68 9.02 -2.80 -0.48
CA PHE A 68 10.40 -2.95 0.00
C PHE A 68 10.48 -2.38 1.41
N ASP A 69 10.71 -3.26 2.38
CA ASP A 69 10.80 -2.90 3.79
C ASP A 69 12.24 -2.59 4.19
N TYR A 70 12.45 -1.38 4.73
CA TYR A 70 13.70 -0.96 5.37
C TYR A 70 13.41 -0.28 6.72
N SER A 71 12.33 -0.70 7.38
CA SER A 71 11.92 -0.22 8.69
C SER A 71 12.95 -0.56 9.77
N GLU A 72 13.21 0.38 10.68
CA GLU A 72 14.14 0.20 11.79
C GLU A 72 13.43 0.26 13.14
N LYS A 73 13.43 -0.87 13.86
CA LYS A 73 12.79 -1.03 15.19
C LYS A 73 11.31 -0.68 15.18
N LYS A 74 10.97 0.57 15.51
CA LYS A 74 9.60 1.08 15.54
C LYS A 74 9.34 2.11 14.44
N GLN A 75 10.38 2.53 13.72
CA GLN A 75 10.27 3.50 12.65
C GLN A 75 9.94 2.79 11.35
N ILE A 76 8.71 2.98 10.87
CA ILE A 76 8.15 2.31 9.71
C ILE A 76 8.57 3.08 8.45
N SER A 77 9.41 2.45 7.63
CA SER A 77 9.98 3.04 6.42
C SER A 77 10.03 2.02 5.30
N GLY A 78 9.68 2.43 4.08
CA GLY A 78 9.54 1.51 2.97
C GLY A 78 9.13 2.18 1.67
N ASP A 79 9.46 1.51 0.56
CA ASP A 79 8.99 1.87 -0.77
C ASP A 79 7.83 0.95 -1.16
N ILE A 80 6.68 1.54 -1.48
CA ILE A 80 5.45 0.85 -1.81
C ILE A 80 5.07 1.18 -3.26
N PHE A 81 5.34 0.24 -4.16
CA PHE A 81 4.97 0.34 -5.57
C PHE A 81 3.57 -0.22 -5.78
N ILE A 82 2.70 0.54 -6.44
CA ILE A 82 1.29 0.19 -6.65
C ILE A 82 0.93 0.32 -8.12
N SER A 83 0.38 -0.75 -8.70
CA SER A 83 -0.13 -0.72 -10.06
C SER A 83 -1.54 -0.13 -10.11
N ILE A 84 -1.68 1.07 -10.68
CA ILE A 84 -3.00 1.71 -10.83
C ILE A 84 -3.89 0.95 -11.82
N ASP A 85 -3.29 0.29 -12.81
CA ASP A 85 -4.04 -0.51 -13.79
C ASP A 85 -4.66 -1.73 -13.10
N ARG A 86 -3.90 -2.42 -12.25
CA ARG A 86 -4.40 -3.55 -11.46
C ARG A 86 -5.50 -3.15 -10.50
N ILE A 87 -5.36 -2.01 -9.82
CA ILE A 87 -6.38 -1.46 -8.92
C ILE A 87 -7.69 -1.19 -9.67
N LYS A 88 -7.63 -0.57 -10.85
CA LYS A 88 -8.82 -0.32 -11.68
C LYS A 88 -9.47 -1.62 -12.17
N GLU A 89 -8.67 -2.64 -12.48
CA GLU A 89 -9.17 -3.95 -12.90
C GLU A 89 -9.80 -4.74 -11.73
N ASN A 90 -9.24 -4.62 -10.52
CA ASN A 90 -9.68 -5.34 -9.32
C ASN A 90 -10.93 -4.72 -8.67
N ALA A 91 -11.04 -3.40 -8.64
CA ALA A 91 -12.17 -2.69 -8.03
C ALA A 91 -13.56 -3.24 -8.42
N PRO A 92 -13.90 -3.43 -9.72
CA PRO A 92 -15.19 -4.00 -10.10
C PRO A 92 -15.35 -5.48 -9.71
N LYS A 93 -14.26 -6.26 -9.66
CA LYS A 93 -14.30 -7.67 -9.23
C LYS A 93 -14.66 -7.81 -7.75
N PHE A 94 -14.28 -6.82 -6.94
CA PHE A 94 -14.63 -6.74 -5.53
C PHE A 94 -15.89 -5.91 -5.26
N ASN A 95 -16.59 -5.47 -6.31
CA ASN A 95 -17.79 -4.64 -6.22
C ASN A 95 -17.57 -3.35 -5.40
N GLN A 96 -16.39 -2.73 -5.56
CA GLN A 96 -15.96 -1.52 -4.87
C GLN A 96 -15.49 -0.44 -5.85
N SER A 97 -15.39 0.80 -5.39
CA SER A 97 -14.83 1.88 -6.20
C SER A 97 -13.30 1.78 -6.26
N THR A 98 -12.70 2.32 -7.31
CA THR A 98 -11.24 2.39 -7.48
C THR A 98 -10.58 3.12 -6.32
N ASP A 99 -11.23 4.16 -5.78
CA ASP A 99 -10.71 4.89 -4.62
C ASP A 99 -10.66 4.01 -3.36
N ILE A 100 -11.66 3.16 -3.12
CA ILE A 100 -11.67 2.25 -1.96
C ILE A 100 -10.59 1.17 -2.13
N GLU A 101 -10.49 0.56 -3.30
CA GLU A 101 -9.47 -0.46 -3.57
C GLU A 101 -8.05 0.12 -3.46
N LEU A 102 -7.84 1.34 -3.97
CA LEU A 102 -6.56 2.03 -3.81
C LEU A 102 -6.22 2.25 -2.34
N ASN A 103 -7.17 2.76 -1.55
CA ASN A 103 -6.95 2.98 -0.12
C ASN A 103 -6.67 1.67 0.61
N ARG A 104 -7.36 0.59 0.23
CA ARG A 104 -7.11 -0.75 0.76
C ARG A 104 -5.67 -1.19 0.51
N VAL A 105 -5.17 -1.02 -0.72
CA VAL A 105 -3.80 -1.39 -1.07
C VAL A 105 -2.77 -0.47 -0.42
N LEU A 106 -3.07 0.82 -0.24
CA LEU A 106 -2.21 1.74 0.50
C LEU A 106 -1.99 1.30 1.95
N ILE A 107 -3.07 0.94 2.66
CA ILE A 107 -2.94 0.46 4.05
C ILE A 107 -2.39 -0.96 4.11
N HIS A 108 -2.67 -1.80 3.12
CA HIS A 108 -2.10 -3.14 3.01
C HIS A 108 -0.57 -3.09 3.02
N GLY A 109 0.03 -2.19 2.22
CA GLY A 109 1.48 -1.97 2.23
C GLY A 109 2.02 -1.57 3.61
N VAL A 110 1.32 -0.67 4.31
CA VAL A 110 1.69 -0.23 5.67
C VAL A 110 1.59 -1.37 6.69
N LEU A 111 0.53 -2.18 6.61
CA LEU A 111 0.35 -3.33 7.49
C LEU A 111 1.47 -4.35 7.30
N HIS A 112 1.92 -4.59 6.07
CA HIS A 112 3.13 -5.41 5.81
C HIS A 112 4.36 -4.85 6.51
N LEU A 113 4.61 -3.53 6.39
CA LEU A 113 5.73 -2.87 7.07
C LEU A 113 5.62 -2.92 8.61
N LEU A 114 4.39 -3.04 9.14
CA LEU A 114 4.12 -3.24 10.56
C LEU A 114 4.26 -4.71 11.00
N GLY A 115 4.60 -5.61 10.08
CA GLY A 115 4.85 -7.04 10.35
C GLY A 115 3.62 -7.94 10.21
N TYR A 116 2.49 -7.43 9.73
CA TYR A 116 1.36 -8.28 9.36
C TYR A 116 1.69 -9.07 8.09
N LYS A 117 1.26 -10.33 8.05
CA LYS A 117 1.48 -11.25 6.93
C LYS A 117 0.13 -11.69 6.37
N ASP A 118 0.15 -12.26 5.17
CA ASP A 118 -1.02 -12.72 4.43
C ASP A 118 -0.78 -14.05 3.68
N LYS A 119 0.15 -14.90 4.15
CA LYS A 119 0.48 -16.14 3.45
C LYS A 119 -0.50 -17.27 3.78
N THR A 120 -0.89 -17.38 5.05
CA THR A 120 -1.83 -18.40 5.52
C THR A 120 -3.28 -17.87 5.54
N PRO A 121 -4.31 -18.74 5.52
CA PRO A 121 -5.71 -18.30 5.60
C PRO A 121 -6.01 -17.44 6.84
N LYS A 122 -5.43 -17.77 8.00
CA LYS A 122 -5.61 -17.02 9.25
C LYS A 122 -4.93 -15.64 9.21
N GLU A 123 -3.75 -15.59 8.61
CA GLU A 123 -3.03 -14.33 8.37
C GLU A 123 -3.83 -13.43 7.42
N LYS A 124 -4.36 -13.98 6.33
CA LYS A 124 -5.24 -13.26 5.39
C LYS A 124 -6.49 -12.71 6.08
N GLU A 125 -7.15 -13.52 6.90
CA GLU A 125 -8.33 -13.08 7.65
C GLU A 125 -8.01 -11.91 8.59
N THR A 126 -6.89 -12.01 9.31
CA THR A 126 -6.40 -10.92 10.18
C THR A 126 -6.09 -9.66 9.39
N MET A 127 -5.40 -9.81 8.25
CA MET A 127 -5.04 -8.69 7.39
C MET A 127 -6.28 -8.00 6.80
N ARG A 128 -7.25 -8.77 6.31
CA ARG A 128 -8.52 -8.24 5.80
C ARG A 128 -9.30 -7.50 6.89
N ALA A 129 -9.40 -8.06 8.09
CA ALA A 129 -10.06 -7.39 9.21
C ALA A 129 -9.38 -6.05 9.58
N LYS A 130 -8.05 -5.99 9.51
CA LYS A 130 -7.29 -4.75 9.74
C LYS A 130 -7.48 -3.74 8.62
N GLU A 131 -7.41 -4.16 7.36
CA GLU A 131 -7.71 -3.30 6.20
C GLU A 131 -9.10 -2.67 6.35
N ASP A 132 -10.13 -3.48 6.62
CA ASP A 132 -11.50 -3.01 6.77
C ASP A 132 -11.63 -2.02 7.93
N PHE A 133 -11.03 -2.33 9.08
CA PHE A 133 -10.99 -1.44 10.24
C PHE A 133 -10.38 -0.08 9.87
N TYR A 134 -9.21 -0.06 9.22
CA TYR A 134 -8.55 1.20 8.87
C TYR A 134 -9.29 1.97 7.78
N LEU A 135 -9.94 1.28 6.83
CA LEU A 135 -10.81 1.93 5.85
C LEU A 135 -11.97 2.68 6.51
N THR A 136 -12.53 2.18 7.62
CA THR A 136 -13.58 2.91 8.36
C THR A 136 -13.07 4.23 8.95
N LEU A 137 -11.78 4.33 9.28
CA LEU A 137 -11.14 5.53 9.82
C LEU A 137 -10.80 6.58 8.76
N LEU A 138 -10.94 6.24 7.48
CA LEU A 138 -10.75 7.16 6.35
C LEU A 138 -12.02 7.96 6.00
N SER A 139 -13.07 7.84 6.82
CA SER A 139 -14.35 8.54 6.67
C SER A 139 -14.24 10.06 6.79
#